data_AF-A0A2D7L6N8-F1
#
_entry.id   AF-A0A2D7L6N8-F1
#
_cell.length_a   1.000
_cell.length_b   1.000
_cell.length_c   1.000
_cell.angle_alpha   90.00
_cell.angle_beta   90.00
_cell.angle_gamma   90.00
#
_symmetry.space_group_name_H-M   'P 1'
#
loop_
_entity.id
_entity.type
_entity.pdbx_description
1 polymer ?
#
loop_
_entity_poly.entity_id
_entity_poly.type
_entity_poly.pdbx_seq_one_letter_code
_entity_poly.pdbx_strand_id
1 'polypeptide(L)' 'MPRLSKFENYRFIGYRKNMKVYDCDNEDHFKILQSLEEEKKLVQNNQLQSFAPDSLEEAMNRSYKPFK' A
#
# COMPACT_ATOMS: atom_id res chain seq x y z
N MET A 1 10.22 8.74 -7.70
CA MET A 1 9.34 7.63 -7.30
C MET A 1 8.21 8.23 -6.49
N PRO A 2 6.96 8.15 -6.95
CA PRO A 2 5.84 8.70 -6.20
C PRO A 2 5.60 7.83 -4.96
N ARG A 3 5.46 8.47 -3.79
CA ARG A 3 5.28 7.79 -2.50
C ARG A 3 4.25 8.56 -1.68
N LEU A 4 3.54 7.85 -0.79
CA LEU A 4 2.67 8.50 0.20
C LEU A 4 3.54 9.12 1.29
N SER A 5 3.23 10.33 1.74
CA SER A 5 4.07 11.06 2.72
C SER A 5 4.36 10.27 4.01
N LYS A 6 3.39 9.49 4.53
CA LYS A 6 3.60 8.66 5.72
C LYS A 6 4.45 7.40 5.46
N PHE A 7 4.56 6.99 4.20
CA PHE A 7 5.21 5.76 3.79
C PHE A 7 6.30 6.02 2.74
N GLU A 8 6.98 7.17 2.82
CA GLU A 8 7.99 7.58 1.85
C GLU A 8 9.08 6.51 1.64
N ASN A 9 9.43 5.79 2.71
CA ASN A 9 10.48 4.77 2.73
C ASN A 9 10.01 3.36 2.36
N TYR A 10 8.72 3.14 2.09
CA TYR A 10 8.17 1.80 1.82
C TYR A 10 7.65 1.71 0.38
N ARG A 11 8.03 0.63 -0.31
CA ARG A 11 7.56 0.31 -1.65
C ARG A 11 6.21 -0.37 -1.61
N PHE A 12 6.02 -1.33 -0.70
CA PHE A 12 4.80 -2.15 -0.65
C PHE A 12 3.85 -1.67 0.44
N ILE A 13 2.64 -1.27 0.02
CA ILE A 13 1.61 -0.77 0.94
C ILE A 13 0.39 -1.67 0.88
N GLY A 14 0.06 -2.26 2.02
CA GLY A 14 -1.14 -3.04 2.22
C GLY A 14 -2.33 -2.16 2.58
N TYR A 15 -3.45 -2.36 1.90
CA TYR A 15 -4.74 -1.81 2.31
C TYR A 15 -5.54 -2.86 3.09
N ARG A 16 -5.73 -2.62 4.38
CA ARG A 16 -6.33 -3.56 5.33
C ARG A 16 -7.76 -3.96 4.99
N LYS A 17 -8.55 -3.07 4.38
CA LYS A 17 -9.97 -3.34 4.12
C LYS A 17 -10.21 -4.39 3.05
N ASN A 18 -9.41 -4.37 1.97
CA ASN A 18 -9.54 -5.31 0.87
C ASN A 18 -8.41 -6.36 0.86
N MET A 19 -7.50 -6.29 1.83
CA MET A 19 -6.33 -7.15 1.95
C MET A 19 -5.52 -7.19 0.65
N LYS A 20 -5.39 -6.05 -0.06
CA LYS A 20 -4.55 -5.93 -1.26
C LYS A 20 -3.26 -5.20 -0.95
N VAL A 21 -2.17 -5.64 -1.56
CA VAL A 21 -0.88 -4.94 -1.54
C VAL A 21 -0.65 -4.24 -2.86
N TYR A 22 -0.28 -2.96 -2.76
CA TYR A 22 0.02 -2.06 -3.86
C TYR A 22 1.53 -1.84 -3.90
N ASP A 23 2.06 -1.82 -5.12
CA ASP A 23 3.47 -1.53 -5.38
C ASP A 23 3.62 -0.06 -5.74
N CYS A 24 4.21 0.77 -4.88
CA CYS A 24 4.35 2.21 -5.15
C CYS A 24 5.37 2.51 -6.25
N ASP A 25 6.22 1.54 -6.61
CA ASP A 25 7.10 1.67 -7.78
C ASP A 25 6.35 1.45 -9.10
N ASN A 26 5.15 0.86 -9.07
CA ASN A 26 4.26 0.75 -10.22
C ASN A 26 3.29 1.94 -10.25
N GLU A 27 3.31 2.71 -11.34
CA GLU A 27 2.54 3.95 -11.46
C GLU A 27 1.02 3.75 -11.38
N ASP A 28 0.48 2.68 -11.96
CA ASP A 28 -0.95 2.36 -11.91
C ASP A 28 -1.38 2.02 -10.47
N HIS A 29 -0.59 1.19 -9.79
CA HIS A 29 -0.84 0.85 -8.39
C HIS A 29 -0.80 2.08 -7.49
N PHE A 30 0.19 2.96 -7.70
CA PHE A 30 0.33 4.20 -6.95
C PHE A 30 -0.85 5.14 -7.18
N LYS A 31 -1.28 5.37 -8.43
CA LYS A 31 -2.43 6.24 -8.74
C LYS A 31 -3.71 5.76 -8.06
N ILE A 32 -3.96 4.45 -8.07
CA ILE A 32 -5.12 3.85 -7.40
C ILE A 32 -5.03 4.04 -5.89
N LEU A 33 -3.86 3.77 -5.29
CA LEU A 33 -3.64 3.94 -3.86
C LEU A 33 -3.78 5.41 -3.44
N GLN A 34 -3.25 6.34 -4.23
CA GLN A 34 -3.36 7.78 -4.01
C GLN A 34 -4.82 8.25 -4.08
N SER A 35 -5.57 7.84 -5.10
CA SER A 35 -6.99 8.16 -5.23
C SER A 35 -7.80 7.63 -4.04
N LEU A 36 -7.49 6.42 -3.58
CA LEU A 36 -8.11 5.82 -2.39
C LEU A 36 -7.75 6.56 -1.10
N GLU A 37 -6.50 6.99 -0.95
CA GLU A 37 -6.05 7.80 0.17
C GLU A 37 -6.79 9.14 0.22
N GLU A 38 -6.89 9.84 -0.90
CA GLU A 38 -7.58 11.14 -0.96
C GLU A 38 -9.08 11.02 -0.69
N GLU A 39 -9.76 10.00 -1.24
CA GLU A 39 -11.19 9.79 -1.05
C GLU A 39 -11.54 9.36 0.38
N LYS A 40 -10.74 8.47 0.98
CA LYS A 40 -11.10 7.76 2.22
C LYS A 40 -10.19 8.07 3.41
N LYS A 41 -9.19 8.93 3.23
CA LYS A 41 -8.21 9.32 4.26
C LYS A 41 -7.62 8.08 4.95
N LEU A 42 -7.18 7.10 4.17
CA LEU A 42 -6.80 5.76 4.65
C LEU A 42 -5.64 5.82 5.66
N VAL A 43 -4.71 6.77 5.51
CA VAL A 43 -3.63 7.05 6.45
C VAL A 43 -4.18 7.49 7.80
N GLN A 44 -5.11 8.45 7.79
CA GLN A 44 -5.71 9.00 9.02
C GLN A 44 -6.54 7.94 9.75
N ASN A 45 -7.19 7.07 8.97
CA ASN A 45 -8.01 5.98 9.48
C ASN A 45 -7.22 4.69 9.81
N ASN A 46 -5.88 4.72 9.76
CA ASN A 46 -5.01 3.55 9.99
C ASN A 46 -5.40 2.30 9.16
N GLN A 47 -5.87 2.53 7.93
CA GLN A 47 -6.28 1.49 6.98
C GLN A 47 -5.13 1.02 6.09
N LEU A 48 -4.02 1.76 6.04
CA LEU A 48 -2.80 1.38 5.31
C LEU A 48 -1.77 0.76 6.25
N GLN A 49 -0.96 -0.14 5.71
CA GLN A 49 0.07 -0.86 6.44
C GLN A 49 1.31 -1.06 5.58
N SER A 50 2.47 -0.78 6.15
CA SER A 50 3.77 -1.17 5.59
C SER A 50 4.23 -2.53 6.15
N PHE A 51 5.27 -3.09 5.53
CA PHE A 51 5.82 -4.40 5.86
C PHE A 51 7.30 -4.27 6.23
N ALA A 52 7.77 -5.21 7.06
CA ALA A 52 9.17 -5.31 7.47
C ALA A 52 9.54 -6.81 7.52
N PRO A 53 10.29 -7.33 6.54
CA PRO A 53 10.91 -6.61 5.40
C PRO A 53 9.89 -6.04 4.40
N ASP A 54 10.30 -4.99 3.66
CA ASP A 54 9.50 -4.33 2.62
C ASP A 54 9.52 -5.16 1.32
N SER A 55 8.91 -6.35 1.39
CA SER A 55 8.86 -7.31 0.30
C SER A 55 7.43 -7.75 0.03
N LEU A 56 7.13 -8.06 -1.23
CA LEU A 56 5.85 -8.65 -1.62
C LEU A 56 5.57 -9.96 -0.86
N GLU A 57 6.60 -10.78 -0.65
CA GLU A 57 6.51 -12.04 0.09
C GLU A 57 6.01 -11.83 1.53
N GLU A 58 6.51 -10.81 2.22
CA GLU A 58 6.06 -10.49 3.58
C GLU A 58 4.59 -10.02 3.60
N ALA A 59 4.18 -9.25 2.59
CA ALA A 59 2.78 -8.88 2.45
C ALA A 59 1.90 -10.12 2.25
N MET A 60 2.33 -11.08 1.43
CA MET A 60 1.60 -12.33 1.20
C MET A 60 1.56 -13.24 2.43
N ASN A 61 2.65 -13.34 3.20
CA ASN A 61 2.69 -14.05 4.48
C ASN A 61 1.67 -13.49 5.47
N ARG A 62 1.39 -12.18 5.38
CA ARG A 62 0.35 -11.48 6.14
C ARG A 62 -1.04 -11.54 5.48
N SER A 63 -1.25 -12.47 4.56
CA SER A 63 -2.51 -12.70 3.83
C SER A 63 -2.94 -11.58 2.88
N TYR A 64 -2.04 -10.64 2.52
CA TYR A 64 -2.34 -9.66 1.48
C TYR A 64 -2.17 -10.29 0.09
N LYS A 65 -3.02 -9.88 -0.84
CA LYS A 65 -2.97 -10.33 -2.23
C LYS A 65 -2.37 -9.24 -3.12
N PRO A 66 -1.45 -9.55 -4.04
CA PRO A 66 -0.96 -8.58 -4.99
C PRO A 66 -2.12 -7.98 -5.78
N PHE A 67 -2.09 -6.66 -5.97
CA PHE A 67 -2.96 -6.01 -6.92
C PHE A 67 -2.64 -6.57 -8.33
N LYS A 68 -3.69 -6.93 -9.08
CA LYS A 68 -3.60 -7.53 -10.43
C LYS A 68 -3.67 -6.44 -11.48
#